data_AF-A0A136JIR0-F1
#
_entry.id   AF-A0A136JIR0-F1
#
_cell.length_a   1.000
_cell.length_b   1.000
_cell.length_c   1.000
_cell.angle_alpha   90.00
_cell.angle_beta   90.00
_cell.angle_gamma   90.00
#
_symmetry.space_group_name_H-M   'P 1'
#
loop_
_entity.id
_entity.type
_entity.pdbx_description
1 polymer ?
#
loop_
_entity_poly.entity_id
_entity_poly.type
_entity_poly.pdbx_seq_one_letter_code
_entity_poly.pdbx_strand_id
1 'polypeptide(L)'
;MRFSTALTAVLAAASGALAVDAPSKNVIVSFPFDTPSNVVDNAMDEIRKAGGIITHEYKLIKGFAAKAPAKIFETTMSVWQSEFNAVVEEDQVMTTQQESGMGL
;
A
#
# COMPACT_ATOMS: atom_id res chain seq x y z
N MET A 1 43.15 -21.05 -21.68
CA MET A 1 42.68 -20.87 -20.28
C MET A 1 42.43 -19.41 -19.88
N ARG A 2 42.31 -18.44 -20.82
CA ARG A 2 42.15 -17.00 -20.48
C ARG A 2 40.77 -16.42 -20.82
N PHE A 3 39.93 -17.18 -21.54
CA PHE A 3 38.59 -16.75 -21.95
C PHE A 3 37.51 -17.12 -20.93
N SER A 4 37.75 -18.13 -20.08
CA SER A 4 36.78 -18.58 -19.07
C SER A 4 36.68 -17.63 -17.87
N THR A 5 37.74 -16.87 -17.56
CA THR A 5 37.76 -15.96 -16.41
C THR A 5 37.02 -14.64 -16.69
N ALA A 6 36.93 -14.23 -17.96
CA ALA A 6 36.21 -13.03 -18.36
C ALA A 6 34.68 -13.20 -18.27
N LEU A 7 34.18 -14.41 -18.53
CA LEU A 7 32.76 -14.73 -18.46
C LEU A 7 32.22 -14.71 -17.02
N THR A 8 33.04 -15.11 -16.04
CA THR A 8 32.66 -15.13 -14.62
C THR A 8 32.56 -13.74 -14.00
N ALA A 9 33.33 -12.76 -14.49
CA ALA A 9 33.31 -11.39 -13.98
C ALA A 9 32.05 -10.61 -14.42
N VAL A 10 31.51 -10.91 -15.61
CA VAL A 10 30.29 -10.26 -16.14
C VAL A 10 29.04 -10.75 -15.40
N LEU A 11 28.98 -12.02 -14.98
CA LEU A 11 27.84 -12.56 -14.24
C LEU A 11 27.75 -12.02 -12.79
N ALA A 12 28.88 -11.65 -12.19
CA ALA A 12 28.91 -11.06 -10.85
C ALA A 12 28.42 -9.60 -10.80
N ALA A 13 28.43 -8.89 -11.94
CA ALA A 13 27.98 -7.50 -12.05
C ALA A 13 26.46 -7.35 -12.31
N ALA A 14 25.75 -8.45 -12.59
CA ALA A 14 24.34 -8.43 -13.00
C ALA A 14 23.33 -8.67 -11.85
N SER A 15 23.78 -8.89 -10.62
CA SER A 15 22.91 -9.25 -9.49
C SER A 15 22.16 -8.08 -8.84
N GLY A 16 22.39 -6.84 -9.28
CA GLY A 16 21.89 -5.63 -8.60
C GLY A 16 20.54 -5.07 -9.05
N ALA A 17 19.87 -5.63 -10.07
CA ALA A 17 18.73 -4.97 -10.73
C ALA A 17 17.44 -5.78 -10.76
N LEU A 18 17.26 -6.76 -9.87
CA LEU A 18 15.92 -7.29 -9.62
C LEU A 18 15.20 -6.28 -8.72
N ALA A 19 14.52 -5.32 -9.33
CA ALA A 19 13.48 -4.57 -8.65
C ALA A 19 12.40 -5.58 -8.22
N VAL A 20 12.49 -6.08 -6.99
CA VAL A 20 11.39 -6.76 -6.34
C VAL A 20 10.26 -5.75 -6.30
N ASP A 21 9.18 -6.02 -7.03
CA ASP A 21 7.95 -5.25 -6.93
C ASP A 21 7.59 -5.17 -5.44
N ALA A 22 7.63 -3.97 -4.88
CA ALA A 22 7.35 -3.79 -3.47
C ALA A 22 5.92 -4.28 -3.21
N PRO A 23 5.68 -5.15 -2.23
CA PRO A 23 4.35 -5.69 -1.97
C PRO A 23 3.32 -4.56 -1.86
N SER A 24 2.30 -4.57 -2.72
CA SER A 24 1.21 -3.61 -2.65
C SER A 24 0.19 -4.05 -1.61
N LYS A 25 -0.33 -3.12 -0.81
CA LYS A 25 -1.46 -3.34 0.09
C LYS A 25 -2.70 -2.64 -0.44
N ASN A 26 -3.86 -3.23 -0.15
CA ASN A 26 -5.15 -2.57 -0.26
C ASN A 26 -5.55 -2.12 1.15
N VAL A 27 -5.91 -0.86 1.32
CA VAL A 27 -6.28 -0.31 2.63
C VAL A 27 -7.52 0.55 2.53
N ILE A 28 -8.20 0.67 3.65
CA ILE A 28 -9.23 1.67 3.92
C ILE A 28 -8.62 2.65 4.92
N VAL A 29 -8.65 3.94 4.57
CA VAL A 29 -8.25 5.05 5.43
C VAL A 29 -9.52 5.79 5.86
N SER A 30 -9.72 5.93 7.16
CA SER A 30 -10.83 6.69 7.74
C SER A 30 -10.32 7.74 8.70
N PHE A 31 -11.02 8.88 8.74
CA PHE A 31 -10.71 10.04 9.56
C PHE A 31 -11.91 10.37 10.46
N PRO A 32 -11.70 11.06 11.60
CA PRO A 32 -12.78 11.65 12.39
C PRO A 32 -13.69 12.53 11.55
N PHE A 33 -14.97 12.61 11.93
CA PHE A 33 -16.01 13.29 11.13
C PHE A 33 -15.78 14.79 10.95
N ASP A 34 -15.14 15.43 11.94
CA ASP A 34 -14.77 16.84 11.98
C ASP A 34 -13.48 17.16 11.21
N THR A 35 -12.82 16.16 10.64
CA THR A 35 -11.62 16.35 9.83
C THR A 35 -11.93 17.24 8.61
N PRO A 36 -11.20 18.37 8.43
CA PRO A 36 -11.38 19.23 7.28
C PRO A 36 -11.19 18.49 5.96
N SER A 37 -12.04 18.74 4.96
CA SER A 37 -12.00 18.00 3.69
C SER A 37 -10.64 18.09 2.99
N ASN A 38 -9.97 19.24 3.08
CA ASN A 38 -8.64 19.43 2.47
C ASN A 38 -7.59 18.47 3.04
N VAL A 39 -7.73 17.99 4.28
CA VAL A 39 -6.83 16.98 4.86
C VAL A 39 -7.01 15.65 4.16
N VAL A 40 -8.27 15.23 3.93
CA VAL A 40 -8.59 13.99 3.21
C VAL A 40 -8.13 14.09 1.74
N ASP A 41 -8.35 15.23 1.10
CA ASP A 41 -7.91 15.49 -0.27
C ASP A 41 -6.39 15.41 -0.40
N ASN A 42 -5.66 16.06 0.53
CA ASN A 42 -4.21 16.01 0.57
C ASN A 42 -3.68 14.59 0.79
N ALA A 43 -4.31 13.81 1.69
CA ALA A 43 -3.92 12.42 1.93
C ALA A 43 -4.11 11.55 0.67
N MET A 44 -5.21 11.72 -0.07
CA MET A 44 -5.40 11.05 -1.35
C MET A 44 -4.31 11.45 -2.37
N ASP A 45 -3.92 12.72 -2.41
CA ASP A 45 -2.86 13.20 -3.30
C ASP A 45 -1.48 12.67 -2.93
N GLU A 46 -1.17 12.50 -1.65
CA GLU A 46 0.07 11.86 -1.19
C GLU A 46 0.15 10.41 -1.67
N ILE A 47 -0.96 9.65 -1.60
CA ILE A 47 -1.02 8.29 -2.15
C ILE A 47 -0.77 8.29 -3.66
N ARG A 48 -1.41 9.20 -4.41
CA ARG A 48 -1.20 9.31 -5.87
C ARG A 48 0.24 9.66 -6.21
N LYS A 49 0.85 10.63 -5.51
CA LYS A 49 2.25 11.03 -5.70
C LYS A 49 3.23 9.90 -5.42
N ALA A 50 2.89 9.03 -4.48
CA ALA A 50 3.69 7.86 -4.15
C ALA A 50 3.48 6.66 -5.11
N GLY A 51 2.72 6.84 -6.20
CA GLY A 51 2.46 5.81 -7.20
C GLY A 51 1.34 4.84 -6.81
N GLY A 52 0.57 5.16 -5.76
CA GLY A 52 -0.65 4.45 -5.40
C GLY A 52 -1.86 4.92 -6.21
N ILE A 53 -2.96 4.21 -6.07
CA ILE A 53 -4.25 4.53 -6.68
C ILE A 53 -5.34 4.60 -5.62
N ILE A 54 -6.26 5.54 -5.78
CA ILE A 54 -7.49 5.60 -4.98
C ILE A 54 -8.52 4.71 -5.67
N THR A 55 -8.95 3.64 -4.99
CA THR A 55 -9.92 2.67 -5.53
C THR A 55 -11.35 3.09 -5.24
N HIS A 56 -11.57 3.81 -4.15
CA HIS A 56 -12.88 4.35 -3.79
C HIS A 56 -12.75 5.59 -2.91
N GLU A 57 -13.64 6.55 -3.10
CA GLU A 57 -13.81 7.70 -2.19
C GLU A 57 -15.17 7.60 -1.52
N TYR A 58 -15.20 7.64 -0.19
CA TYR A 58 -16.44 7.48 0.56
C TYR A 58 -17.17 8.81 0.72
N LYS A 59 -18.47 8.81 0.44
CA LYS A 59 -19.34 9.99 0.66
C LYS A 59 -19.98 10.02 2.05
N LEU A 60 -20.09 8.86 2.70
CA LEU A 60 -20.76 8.72 4.00
C LEU A 60 -19.81 8.95 5.19
N ILE A 61 -18.52 8.62 5.02
CA ILE A 61 -17.47 8.81 6.02
C ILE A 61 -16.36 9.68 5.43
N LYS A 62 -15.56 10.31 6.29
CA LYS A 62 -14.32 10.97 5.87
C LYS A 62 -13.27 9.90 5.63
N GLY A 63 -13.05 9.51 4.39
CA GLY A 63 -12.09 8.45 4.08
C GLY A 63 -12.09 8.02 2.63
N PHE A 64 -11.16 7.12 2.32
CA PHE A 64 -10.98 6.54 1.00
C PHE A 64 -10.38 5.14 1.09
N ALA A 65 -10.59 4.33 0.05
CA ALA A 65 -9.87 3.09 -0.16
C ALA A 65 -8.76 3.31 -1.20
N ALA A 66 -7.62 2.66 -0.97
CA ALA A 66 -6.45 2.82 -1.82
C ALA A 66 -5.67 1.53 -1.98
N LYS A 67 -4.92 1.46 -3.09
CA LYS A 67 -3.89 0.44 -3.33
C LYS A 67 -2.55 1.13 -3.53
N ALA A 68 -1.55 0.80 -2.73
CA ALA A 68 -0.21 1.37 -2.85
C ALA A 68 0.88 0.42 -2.30
N PRO A 69 2.16 0.60 -2.66
CA PRO A 69 3.28 -0.06 -2.00
C PRO A 69 3.23 0.04 -0.46
N ALA A 70 3.44 -1.07 0.26
CA ALA A 70 3.31 -1.15 1.71
C ALA A 70 4.10 -0.08 2.48
N LYS A 71 5.30 0.24 2.00
CA LYS A 71 6.21 1.24 2.58
C LYS A 71 5.58 2.64 2.68
N ILE A 72 4.68 2.98 1.77
CA ILE A 72 4.02 4.30 1.76
C ILE A 72 3.19 4.44 3.02
N PHE A 73 2.37 3.42 3.32
CA PHE A 73 1.52 3.40 4.50
C PHE A 73 2.37 3.43 5.77
N GLU A 74 3.46 2.66 5.88
CA GLU A 74 4.35 2.71 7.04
C GLU A 74 4.86 4.13 7.35
N THR A 75 5.16 4.93 6.31
CA THR A 75 5.68 6.29 6.48
C THR A 75 4.60 7.38 6.65
N THR A 76 3.46 7.27 5.95
CA THR A 76 2.39 8.29 5.99
C THR A 76 1.40 8.06 7.13
N MET A 77 1.22 6.81 7.58
CA MET A 77 0.33 6.46 8.69
C MET A 77 0.69 7.21 9.96
N SER A 78 1.98 7.32 10.31
CA SER A 78 2.38 7.98 11.56
C SER A 78 1.99 9.45 11.62
N VAL A 79 1.96 10.14 10.48
CA VAL A 79 1.55 11.55 10.41
C VAL A 79 0.05 11.66 10.54
N TRP A 80 -0.72 10.92 9.75
CA TRP A 80 -2.19 10.99 9.78
C TRP A 80 -2.79 10.48 11.09
N GLN A 81 -2.17 9.47 11.71
CA GLN A 81 -2.56 8.98 13.03
C GLN A 81 -2.29 10.02 14.13
N SER A 82 -1.13 10.67 14.11
CA SER A 82 -0.74 11.58 15.19
C SER A 82 -1.43 12.94 15.11
N GLU A 83 -1.66 13.46 13.91
CA GLU A 83 -2.26 14.79 13.71
C GLU A 83 -3.79 14.75 13.59
N PHE A 84 -4.33 13.68 12.98
CA PHE A 84 -5.75 13.63 12.60
C PHE A 84 -6.47 12.39 13.13
N ASN A 85 -5.84 11.57 13.98
CA ASN A 85 -6.41 10.32 14.50
C ASN A 85 -6.96 9.41 13.38
N ALA A 86 -6.32 9.40 12.21
CA ALA A 86 -6.74 8.58 11.10
C ALA A 86 -6.53 7.09 11.40
N VAL A 87 -7.48 6.25 11.02
CA VAL A 87 -7.38 4.79 11.14
C VAL A 87 -7.12 4.21 9.75
N VAL A 88 -6.09 3.38 9.64
CA VAL A 88 -5.74 2.68 8.40
C VAL A 88 -5.89 1.18 8.65
N GLU A 89 -6.78 0.56 7.89
CA GLU A 89 -7.11 -0.86 8.00
C GLU A 89 -6.79 -1.56 6.67
N GLU A 90 -6.28 -2.78 6.74
CA GLU A 90 -6.09 -3.59 5.53
C GLU A 90 -7.45 -4.06 5.01
N ASP A 91 -7.69 -3.91 3.71
CA ASP A 91 -8.94 -4.33 3.08
C ASP A 91 -9.00 -5.87 3.02
N GLN A 92 -10.11 -6.45 3.46
CA GLN A 92 -10.27 -7.89 3.66
C GLN A 92 -11.42 -8.42 2.81
N VAL A 93 -11.22 -9.61 2.23
CA VAL A 93 -12.29 -10.33 1.53
C VAL A 93 -13.24 -10.92 2.56
N MET A 94 -14.52 -10.62 2.41
CA MET A 94 -15.59 -11.23 3.20
C MET A 94 -16.18 -12.42 2.43
N THR A 95 -16.39 -13.55 3.11
CA THR A 95 -17.03 -14.75 2.54
C THR A 95 -18.42 -14.96 3.13
N THR A 96 -19.28 -15.67 2.39
CA THR A 96 -20.59 -16.07 2.91
C THR A 96 -20.45 -17.21 3.91
N GLN A 97 -21.32 -17.24 4.94
CA GLN A 97 -21.28 -18.20 6.05
C GLN A 97 -21.35 -19.69 5.63
N GLN A 98 -21.77 -19.98 4.40
CA GLN A 98 -21.94 -21.35 3.90
C GLN A 98 -20.60 -22.07 3.59
N GLU A 99 -19.49 -21.35 3.50
CA GLU A 99 -18.17 -21.91 3.18
C GLU A 99 -17.47 -22.54 4.40
N SER A 100 -18.02 -22.40 5.61
CA SER A 100 -17.48 -23.01 6.84
C SER A 100 -17.96 -24.44 7.10
N GLY A 101 -18.61 -25.09 6.13
CA GLY A 101 -19.26 -26.41 6.28
C GLY A 101 -18.48 -27.63 5.77
N MET A 102 -17.21 -27.50 5.37
CA MET A 102 -16.36 -28.65 5.02
C MET A 102 -15.05 -28.60 5.81
N GLY A 103 -15.18 -28.67 7.13
CA GLY A 103 -14.15 -29.25 7.97
C GLY A 103 -14.21 -30.77 7.87
N LEU A 104 -13.05 -31.37 7.63
CA LEU A 104 -12.76 -32.80 7.70
C LEU A 104 -13.26 -33.45 9.00
#